data_AF-A0A527ZGP0-F1
#
_entry.id   AF-A0A527ZGP0-F1
#
_cell.length_a   1.000
_cell.length_b   1.000
_cell.length_c   1.000
_cell.angle_alpha   90.00
_cell.angle_beta   90.00
_cell.angle_gamma   90.00
#
_symmetry.space_group_name_H-M   'P 1'
#
loop_
_entity.id
_entity.type
_entity.pdbx_description
1 polymer ?
#
loop_
_entity_poly.entity_id
_entity_poly.type
_entity_poly.pdbx_seq_one_letter_code
_entity_poly.pdbx_strand_id
1 'polypeptide(L)'
;IKWIGDEAMLSFPEPEIAIQVVGALLQACRKEPRLPLTRAALNHGPVIRRANDLFGSTVNIAARIASLASPGQLLATRPIAEAAAAKGILTKDLGKVALRSVTGEVPLYEVELAPSPDPAWIDPVCKMHAPYRSYRRAAAEGPWFCSPRCEEAYRKSPQTYPLTR
;
A
#
# COMPACT_ATOMS: atom_id res chain seq x y z
N ILE A 1 -1.22 -5.89 17.47
CA ILE A 1 -1.38 -4.67 16.63
C ILE A 1 -0.65 -3.55 17.32
N LYS A 2 0.17 -2.79 16.60
CA LYS A 2 0.83 -1.58 17.11
C LYS A 2 0.55 -0.43 16.13
N TRP A 3 0.05 0.69 16.64
CA TRP A 3 -0.19 1.90 15.86
C TRP A 3 1.06 2.79 15.86
N ILE A 4 1.38 3.38 14.70
CA ILE A 4 2.53 4.27 14.47
C ILE A 4 2.03 5.42 13.60
N GLY A 5 1.44 6.45 14.21
CA GLY A 5 0.80 7.53 13.46
C GLY A 5 -0.39 7.03 12.64
N ASP A 6 -0.31 7.15 11.32
CA ASP A 6 -1.27 6.65 10.34
C ASP A 6 -1.00 5.19 9.91
N GLU A 7 0.06 4.57 10.43
CA GLU A 7 0.41 3.18 10.13
C GLU A 7 -0.04 2.21 11.24
N ALA A 8 -0.31 0.96 10.85
CA ALA A 8 -0.57 -0.14 11.76
C ALA A 8 0.35 -1.33 11.44
N MET A 9 1.04 -1.83 12.45
CA MET A 9 1.78 -3.10 12.37
C MET A 9 0.91 -4.23 12.91
N LEU A 10 0.61 -5.19 12.04
CA LEU A 10 -0.13 -6.41 12.34
C LEU A 10 0.84 -7.60 12.31
N SER A 11 0.56 -8.63 13.11
CA SER A 11 1.36 -9.84 13.17
C SER A 11 0.45 -11.05 13.21
N PHE A 12 0.75 -12.03 12.39
CA PHE A 12 0.00 -13.28 12.27
C PHE A 12 1.00 -14.44 12.29
N PRO A 13 0.60 -15.61 12.83
CA PRO A 13 1.48 -16.77 12.87
C PRO A 13 1.74 -17.34 11.47
N GLU A 14 0.75 -17.26 10.56
CA GLU A 14 0.81 -17.88 9.25
C GLU A 14 0.53 -16.87 8.11
N PRO A 15 1.23 -17.00 6.95
CA PRO A 15 0.98 -16.20 5.74
C PRO A 15 -0.49 -16.16 5.33
N GLU A 16 -1.18 -17.30 5.40
CA GLU A 16 -2.55 -17.49 4.93
C GLU A 16 -3.54 -16.62 5.70
N ILE A 17 -3.32 -16.48 7.00
CA ILE A 17 -4.12 -15.66 7.91
C ILE A 17 -3.84 -14.18 7.62
N ALA A 18 -2.57 -13.82 7.45
CA ALA A 18 -2.16 -12.46 7.13
C ALA A 18 -2.83 -11.97 5.83
N ILE A 19 -2.78 -12.79 4.77
CA ILE A 19 -3.39 -12.50 3.47
C ILE A 19 -4.91 -12.28 3.62
N GLN A 20 -5.60 -13.17 4.34
CA GLN A 20 -7.04 -13.08 4.53
C GLN A 20 -7.44 -11.80 5.28
N VAL A 21 -6.78 -11.51 6.40
CA VAL A 21 -7.10 -10.35 7.25
C VAL A 21 -6.74 -9.05 6.53
N VAL A 22 -5.56 -8.98 5.92
CA VAL A 22 -5.13 -7.78 5.18
C VAL A 22 -5.99 -7.55 3.94
N GLY A 23 -6.40 -8.60 3.22
CA GLY A 23 -7.32 -8.46 2.09
C GLY A 23 -8.66 -7.83 2.49
N ALA A 24 -9.27 -8.33 3.57
CA ALA A 24 -10.51 -7.76 4.11
C ALA A 24 -10.31 -6.31 4.60
N LEU A 25 -9.20 -6.02 5.28
CA LEU A 25 -8.86 -4.69 5.75
C LEU A 25 -8.70 -3.69 4.59
N LEU A 26 -7.92 -4.04 3.57
CA LEU A 26 -7.71 -3.18 2.40
C LEU A 26 -9.03 -2.91 1.66
N GLN A 27 -9.89 -3.90 1.53
CA GLN A 27 -11.21 -3.71 0.94
C GLN A 27 -12.10 -2.77 1.77
N ALA A 28 -12.06 -2.89 3.09
CA ALA A 28 -12.79 -2.00 3.99
C ALA A 28 -12.26 -0.56 3.92
N CYS A 29 -10.94 -0.37 3.99
CA CYS A 29 -10.31 0.95 3.86
C CYS A 29 -10.65 1.62 2.53
N ARG A 30 -10.63 0.87 1.42
CA ARG A 30 -11.00 1.40 0.10
C ARG A 30 -12.45 1.91 0.03
N LYS A 31 -13.36 1.30 0.80
CA LYS A 31 -14.77 1.70 0.87
C LYS A 31 -15.02 2.90 1.77
N GLU A 32 -14.05 3.31 2.58
CA GLU A 32 -14.16 4.46 3.49
C GLU A 32 -13.70 5.74 2.78
N PRO A 33 -14.62 6.66 2.44
CA PRO A 33 -14.28 7.87 1.68
C PRO A 33 -13.36 8.85 2.42
N ARG A 34 -13.21 8.69 3.75
CA ARG A 34 -12.35 9.54 4.58
C ARG A 34 -10.91 9.01 4.69
N LEU A 35 -10.61 7.86 4.09
CA LEU A 35 -9.26 7.31 4.08
C LEU A 35 -8.63 7.42 2.68
N PRO A 36 -7.34 7.77 2.60
CA PRO A 36 -6.55 7.53 1.40
C PRO A 36 -6.48 6.03 1.09
N LEU A 37 -6.06 5.69 -0.13
CA LEU A 37 -5.80 4.29 -0.47
C LEU A 37 -4.69 3.74 0.41
N THR A 38 -5.05 2.81 1.28
CA THR A 38 -4.11 2.12 2.15
C THR A 38 -3.18 1.26 1.30
N ARG A 39 -1.89 1.53 1.39
CA ARG A 39 -0.83 0.63 0.93
C ARG A 39 -0.48 -0.35 2.04
N ALA A 40 -0.04 -1.54 1.69
CA ALA A 40 0.34 -2.55 2.67
C ALA A 40 1.58 -3.31 2.21
N ALA A 41 2.21 -3.98 3.16
CA ALA A 41 3.16 -5.01 2.81
C ALA A 41 3.18 -6.17 3.80
N LEU A 42 3.58 -7.34 3.31
CA LEU A 42 3.64 -8.57 4.07
C LEU A 42 5.01 -9.24 3.92
N ASN A 43 5.58 -9.65 5.04
CA ASN A 43 6.79 -10.47 5.07
C ASN A 43 6.60 -11.58 6.09
N HIS A 44 7.23 -12.73 5.84
CA HIS A 44 7.16 -13.88 6.72
C HIS A 44 8.56 -14.37 7.06
N GLY A 45 8.79 -14.70 8.33
CA GLY A 45 10.06 -15.15 8.85
C GLY A 45 10.16 -15.00 10.36
N PRO A 46 11.31 -15.37 10.95
CA PRO A 46 11.49 -15.36 12.40
C PRO A 46 11.42 -13.92 12.94
N VAL A 47 10.89 -13.81 14.16
CA VAL A 47 10.81 -12.55 14.91
C VAL A 47 11.16 -12.80 16.37
N ILE A 48 11.70 -11.78 17.03
CA ILE A 48 11.92 -11.78 18.47
C ILE A 48 10.77 -11.01 19.11
N ARG A 49 10.02 -11.67 20.00
CA ARG A 49 9.01 -11.03 20.82
C ARG A 49 9.62 -10.59 22.14
N ARG A 50 9.56 -9.29 22.44
CA ARG A 50 10.01 -8.75 23.74
C ARG A 50 8.95 -7.79 24.27
N ALA A 51 8.49 -8.06 25.50
CA ALA A 51 7.33 -7.39 26.08
C ALA A 51 6.14 -7.44 25.10
N ASN A 52 5.64 -6.29 24.65
CA ASN A 52 4.50 -6.19 23.74
C ASN A 52 4.89 -5.70 22.32
N ASP A 53 6.13 -5.95 21.90
CA ASP A 53 6.64 -5.52 20.60
C ASP A 53 7.41 -6.64 19.86
N LEU A 54 7.60 -6.46 18.55
CA LEU A 54 8.27 -7.40 17.66
C LEU A 54 9.51 -6.77 17.05
N PHE A 55 10.60 -7.54 17.02
CA PHE A 55 11.89 -7.11 16.53
C PHE A 55 12.48 -8.13 15.56
N GLY A 56 13.35 -7.67 14.66
CA GLY A 56 14.11 -8.52 13.75
C GLY A 56 14.09 -8.04 12.30
N SER A 57 14.89 -8.69 11.46
CA SER A 57 14.96 -8.41 10.03
C SER A 57 13.62 -8.56 9.34
N THR A 58 12.78 -9.52 9.75
CA THR A 58 11.44 -9.73 9.19
C THR A 58 10.57 -8.48 9.27
N VAL A 59 10.53 -7.85 10.46
CA VAL A 59 9.77 -6.62 10.72
C VAL A 59 10.36 -5.44 9.95
N ASN A 60 11.69 -5.31 9.96
CA ASN A 60 12.38 -4.21 9.27
C ASN A 60 12.15 -4.29 7.75
N ILE A 61 12.27 -5.47 7.15
CA ILE A 61 12.00 -5.69 5.72
C ILE A 61 10.56 -5.32 5.42
N ALA A 62 9.58 -5.81 6.20
CA ALA A 62 8.15 -5.49 6.02
C ALA A 62 7.91 -3.97 5.97
N ALA A 63 8.47 -3.22 6.92
CA ALA A 63 8.33 -1.76 6.95
C ALA A 63 8.98 -1.08 5.72
N ARG A 64 10.13 -1.58 5.26
CA ARG A 64 10.80 -1.03 4.06
C ARG A 64 10.02 -1.32 2.79
N ILE A 65 9.51 -2.54 2.60
CA ILE A 65 8.69 -2.85 1.43
C ILE A 65 7.35 -2.12 1.46
N ALA A 66 6.75 -1.89 2.64
CA ALA A 66 5.55 -1.05 2.77
C ALA A 66 5.80 0.40 2.32
N SER A 67 7.00 0.93 2.57
CA SER A 67 7.38 2.28 2.13
C SER A 67 7.54 2.39 0.61
N LEU A 68 7.85 1.28 -0.07
CA LEU A 68 7.96 1.20 -1.54
C LEU A 68 6.61 1.03 -2.24
N ALA A 69 5.58 0.59 -1.51
CA ALA A 69 4.27 0.32 -2.08
C ALA A 69 3.59 1.62 -2.53
N SER A 70 3.02 1.56 -3.74
CA SER A 70 2.13 2.59 -4.27
C SER A 70 0.79 2.58 -3.52
N PRO A 71 -0.01 3.67 -3.58
CA PRO A 71 -1.32 3.70 -2.95
C PRO A 71 -2.21 2.53 -3.42
N GLY A 72 -2.80 1.79 -2.47
CA GLY A 72 -3.64 0.62 -2.77
C GLY A 72 -2.86 -0.65 -3.14
N GLN A 73 -1.52 -0.57 -3.25
CA GLN A 73 -0.68 -1.70 -3.58
C GLN A 73 -0.36 -2.53 -2.33
N LEU A 74 -0.34 -3.86 -2.50
CA LEU A 74 0.20 -4.79 -1.53
C LEU A 74 1.47 -5.41 -2.07
N LEU A 75 2.59 -5.11 -1.42
CA LEU A 75 3.88 -5.73 -1.71
C LEU A 75 4.17 -6.86 -0.74
N ALA A 76 4.84 -7.90 -1.20
CA ALA A 76 5.16 -9.03 -0.35
C ALA A 76 6.47 -9.71 -0.72
N THR A 77 7.06 -10.43 0.24
CA THR A 77 8.18 -11.32 -0.02
C THR A 77 7.70 -12.68 -0.52
N ARG A 78 8.63 -13.47 -1.07
CA ARG A 78 8.36 -14.77 -1.68
C ARG A 78 7.41 -15.70 -0.89
N PRO A 79 7.60 -15.94 0.43
CA PRO A 79 6.74 -16.89 1.14
C PRO A 79 5.27 -16.47 1.17
N ILE A 80 5.00 -15.16 1.24
CA ILE A 80 3.64 -14.63 1.19
C ILE A 80 3.07 -14.77 -0.23
N ALA A 81 3.86 -14.47 -1.25
CA ALA A 81 3.43 -14.60 -2.64
C ALA A 81 3.10 -16.06 -2.99
N GLU A 82 3.91 -17.02 -2.56
CA GLU A 82 3.66 -18.45 -2.73
C GLU A 82 2.35 -18.88 -2.03
N ALA A 83 2.13 -18.44 -0.79
CA ALA A 83 0.88 -18.70 -0.05
C ALA A 83 -0.35 -18.06 -0.73
N ALA A 84 -0.19 -16.88 -1.33
CA ALA A 84 -1.25 -16.22 -2.09
C ALA A 84 -1.56 -16.99 -3.39
N ALA A 85 -0.53 -17.36 -4.15
CA ALA A 85 -0.66 -18.12 -5.39
C ALA A 85 -1.31 -19.49 -5.16
N ALA A 86 -0.96 -20.17 -4.06
CA ALA A 86 -1.59 -21.44 -3.65
C ALA A 86 -3.11 -21.30 -3.38
N LYS A 87 -3.59 -20.09 -3.07
CA LYS A 87 -5.01 -19.76 -2.92
C LYS A 87 -5.66 -19.22 -4.20
N GLY A 88 -4.94 -19.23 -5.33
CA GLY A 88 -5.42 -18.69 -6.60
C GLY A 88 -5.45 -17.16 -6.67
N ILE A 89 -4.75 -16.47 -5.76
CA ILE A 89 -4.60 -15.01 -5.80
C ILE A 89 -3.48 -14.67 -6.79
N LEU A 90 -3.72 -13.69 -7.67
CA LEU A 90 -2.71 -13.26 -8.63
C LEU A 90 -1.51 -12.62 -7.92
N THR A 91 -0.32 -13.05 -8.32
CA THR A 91 0.95 -12.51 -7.84
C THR A 91 1.85 -12.18 -9.01
N LYS A 92 2.48 -11.01 -8.97
CA LYS A 92 3.40 -10.53 -10.00
C LYS A 92 4.80 -10.40 -9.41
N ASP A 93 5.78 -11.07 -10.01
CA ASP A 93 7.19 -10.92 -9.64
C ASP A 93 7.71 -9.55 -10.09
N LEU A 94 8.25 -8.78 -9.15
CA LEU A 94 8.84 -7.46 -9.38
C LEU A 94 10.37 -7.50 -9.41
N GLY A 95 10.96 -8.69 -9.33
CA GLY A 95 12.39 -8.91 -9.29
C GLY A 95 12.98 -8.74 -7.89
N LYS A 96 14.30 -8.62 -7.85
CA LYS A 96 15.07 -8.44 -6.62
C LYS A 96 15.32 -6.97 -6.38
N VAL A 97 15.08 -6.51 -5.15
CA VAL A 97 15.21 -5.10 -4.77
C VAL A 97 16.20 -4.97 -3.61
N ALA A 98 17.18 -4.09 -3.75
CA ALA A 98 18.05 -3.69 -2.66
C ALA A 98 17.28 -2.79 -1.68
N LEU A 99 17.21 -3.19 -0.42
CA LEU A 99 16.55 -2.40 0.64
C LEU A 99 17.61 -1.73 1.52
N ARG A 100 17.34 -0.48 1.92
CA ARG A 100 18.23 0.26 2.82
C ARG A 100 18.52 -0.55 4.09
N SER A 101 19.81 -0.74 4.39
CA SER A 101 20.29 -1.43 5.59
C SER A 101 19.86 -2.91 5.69
N VAL A 102 19.52 -3.54 4.56
CA VAL A 102 19.32 -4.99 4.44
C VAL A 102 20.45 -5.52 3.58
N THR A 103 21.12 -6.57 4.06
CA THR A 103 22.19 -7.22 3.30
C THR A 103 21.60 -8.02 2.14
N GLY A 104 22.09 -7.78 0.92
CA GLY A 104 21.60 -8.44 -0.28
C GLY A 104 20.29 -7.87 -0.81
N GLU A 105 19.77 -8.51 -1.84
CA GLU A 105 18.51 -8.12 -2.47
C GLU A 105 17.36 -9.03 -2.04
N VAL A 106 16.18 -8.45 -1.90
CA VAL A 106 14.96 -9.17 -1.49
C VAL A 106 14.07 -9.38 -2.73
N PRO A 107 13.70 -10.62 -3.07
CA PRO A 107 12.67 -10.88 -4.08
C PRO A 107 11.34 -10.29 -3.64
N LEU A 108 10.77 -9.43 -4.47
CA LEU A 108 9.57 -8.67 -4.18
C LEU A 108 8.46 -9.06 -5.15
N TYR A 109 7.26 -9.16 -4.62
CA TYR A 109 6.06 -9.53 -5.36
C TYR A 109 4.96 -8.51 -5.10
N GLU A 110 4.14 -8.24 -6.10
CA GLU A 110 2.85 -7.59 -5.93
C GLU A 110 1.77 -8.67 -5.79
N VAL A 111 0.89 -8.52 -4.80
CA VAL A 111 -0.21 -9.45 -4.53
C VAL A 111 -1.54 -8.74 -4.74
N GLU A 112 -2.34 -9.20 -5.69
CA GLU A 112 -3.59 -8.54 -6.09
C GLU A 112 -4.77 -9.00 -5.21
N LEU A 113 -4.88 -8.44 -4.00
CA LEU A 113 -6.03 -8.70 -3.09
C LEU A 113 -7.26 -7.82 -3.37
N ALA A 114 -7.07 -6.76 -4.15
CA ALA A 114 -8.13 -5.91 -4.67
C ALA A 114 -7.70 -5.40 -6.04
N PRO A 115 -8.64 -5.09 -6.95
CA PRO A 115 -8.31 -4.54 -8.26
C PRO A 115 -7.46 -3.29 -8.09
N SER A 116 -6.41 -3.10 -8.89
CA SER A 116 -5.65 -1.85 -8.84
C SER A 116 -6.59 -0.65 -9.07
N PRO A 117 -6.57 0.38 -8.20
CA PRO A 117 -7.32 1.60 -8.47
C PRO A 117 -6.75 2.31 -9.70
N ASP A 118 -7.63 2.85 -10.56
CA ASP A 118 -7.19 3.72 -11.65
C ASP A 118 -6.42 4.92 -11.03
N PRO A 119 -5.12 5.10 -11.34
CA PRO A 119 -4.33 6.20 -10.79
C PRO A 119 -4.94 7.57 -11.06
N ALA A 120 -5.74 7.70 -12.12
CA ALA A 120 -6.48 8.93 -12.42
C ALA A 120 -7.42 9.34 -11.29
N TRP A 121 -7.87 8.41 -10.43
CA TRP A 121 -8.81 8.68 -9.34
C TRP A 121 -8.11 9.01 -8.02
N ILE A 122 -6.78 9.19 -8.03
CA ILE A 122 -6.02 9.62 -6.86
C ILE A 122 -5.75 11.12 -6.96
N ASP A 123 -6.27 11.90 -6.00
CA ASP A 123 -5.99 13.32 -5.92
C ASP A 123 -4.47 13.55 -5.80
N PRO A 124 -3.84 14.31 -6.70
CA PRO A 124 -2.39 14.43 -6.74
C PRO A 124 -1.80 15.21 -5.56
N VAL A 125 -2.63 16.01 -4.87
CA VAL A 125 -2.26 16.83 -3.72
C VAL A 125 -2.35 16.05 -2.42
N CYS A 126 -3.54 15.52 -2.09
CA CYS A 126 -3.80 14.90 -0.79
C CYS A 126 -3.78 13.36 -0.81
N LYS A 127 -3.67 12.74 -1.99
CA LYS A 127 -3.69 11.28 -2.20
C LYS A 127 -5.00 10.58 -1.80
N MET A 128 -6.07 11.35 -1.58
CA MET A 128 -7.41 10.81 -1.42
C MET A 128 -7.89 10.19 -2.72
N HIS A 129 -8.52 9.03 -2.63
CA HIS A 129 -9.21 8.43 -3.76
C HIS A 129 -10.55 9.14 -3.94
N ALA A 130 -10.85 9.57 -5.17
CA ALA A 130 -12.05 10.33 -5.50
C ALA A 130 -13.24 9.37 -5.79
N PRO A 131 -14.24 9.23 -4.90
CA PRO A 131 -15.52 8.60 -5.25
C PRO A 131 -16.27 9.31 -6.39
N TYR A 132 -16.65 8.57 -7.43
CA TYR A 132 -17.31 8.99 -8.67
C TYR A 132 -18.35 10.15 -8.68
N ARG A 133 -18.98 10.51 -7.56
CA ARG A 133 -20.16 11.41 -7.53
C ARG A 133 -19.93 12.85 -7.07
N SER A 134 -18.87 13.16 -6.33
CA SER A 134 -18.71 14.49 -5.69
C SER A 134 -17.60 15.37 -6.26
N TYR A 135 -16.86 14.89 -7.25
CA TYR A 135 -15.64 15.56 -7.71
C TYR A 135 -15.79 16.20 -9.08
N ARG A 136 -15.09 17.33 -9.26
CA ARG A 136 -14.94 18.03 -10.53
C ARG A 136 -13.55 17.78 -11.07
N ARG A 137 -13.45 17.57 -12.38
CA ARG A 137 -12.17 17.70 -13.09
C ARG A 137 -11.83 19.19 -13.22
N ALA A 138 -10.55 19.54 -13.11
CA ALA A 138 -10.11 20.92 -13.37
C ALA A 138 -10.25 21.33 -14.86
N ALA A 139 -10.30 20.37 -15.78
CA ALA A 139 -10.50 20.57 -17.22
C ALA A 139 -11.07 19.30 -17.88
N ALA A 140 -11.39 19.33 -19.18
CA ALA A 140 -11.86 18.15 -19.93
C ALA A 140 -10.84 16.99 -19.85
N GLU A 141 -9.55 17.33 -19.87
CA GLU A 141 -8.42 16.42 -19.67
C GLU A 141 -7.59 16.93 -18.48
N GLY A 142 -7.45 16.12 -17.43
CA GLY A 142 -6.73 16.52 -16.22
C GLY A 142 -7.03 15.63 -15.01
N PRO A 143 -6.28 15.81 -13.91
CA PRO A 143 -6.47 15.03 -12.69
C PRO A 143 -7.81 15.36 -12.00
N TRP A 144 -8.28 14.41 -11.21
CA TRP A 144 -9.43 14.60 -10.33
C TRP A 144 -8.97 15.17 -8.99
N PHE A 145 -9.77 16.06 -8.40
CA PHE A 145 -9.48 16.67 -7.10
C PHE A 145 -10.55 16.34 -6.08
N CYS A 146 -10.12 16.02 -4.86
CA CYS A 146 -10.98 15.68 -3.74
C CYS A 146 -11.74 16.90 -3.18
N SER A 147 -11.27 18.11 -3.48
CA SER A 147 -11.84 19.34 -2.96
C SER A 147 -11.38 20.55 -3.78
N PRO A 148 -12.12 21.67 -3.74
CA PRO A 148 -11.67 22.93 -4.33
C PRO A 148 -10.30 23.40 -3.80
N ARG A 149 -9.99 23.06 -2.54
CA ARG A 149 -8.70 23.36 -1.90
C ARG A 149 -7.54 22.61 -2.56
N CYS A 150 -7.73 21.33 -2.88
CA CYS A 150 -6.70 20.55 -3.57
C CYS A 150 -6.54 21.04 -5.01
N GLU A 151 -7.63 21.35 -5.70
CA GLU A 151 -7.57 21.95 -7.03
C GLU A 151 -6.78 23.28 -7.03
N GLU A 152 -7.08 24.17 -6.09
CA GLU A 152 -6.37 25.45 -5.98
C GLU A 152 -4.89 25.27 -5.63
N ALA A 153 -4.56 24.35 -4.72
CA ALA A 153 -3.18 24.02 -4.37
C ALA A 153 -2.40 23.50 -5.59
N TYR A 154 -3.01 22.58 -6.36
CA TYR A 154 -2.42 22.07 -7.59
C TYR A 154 -2.19 23.18 -8.62
N ARG A 155 -3.21 24.03 -8.85
CA ARG A 155 -3.13 25.14 -9.81
C ARG A 155 -2.02 26.13 -9.48
N LYS A 156 -1.76 26.37 -8.19
CA LYS A 156 -0.68 27.26 -7.73
C LYS A 156 0.71 26.67 -7.94
N SER A 157 0.88 25.34 -7.88
CA SER A 157 2.19 24.69 -8.02
C SER A 157 2.09 23.27 -8.58
N PRO A 158 1.76 23.10 -9.88
CA PRO A 158 1.56 21.77 -10.47
C PRO A 158 2.81 20.87 -10.37
N GLN A 159 4.00 21.46 -10.49
CA GLN A 159 5.30 20.80 -10.40
C GLN A 159 5.55 20.12 -9.04
N THR A 160 4.85 20.54 -7.98
CA THR A 160 4.95 19.94 -6.65
C THR A 160 4.18 18.62 -6.56
N TYR A 161 3.22 18.40 -7.46
CA TYR A 161 2.30 17.27 -7.43
C TYR A 161 2.39 16.45 -8.72
N PRO A 162 3.49 15.70 -8.92
CA PRO A 162 3.64 14.86 -10.11
C PRO A 162 2.50 13.83 -10.18
N LEU A 163 1.89 13.74 -11.36
CA LEU A 163 0.86 12.75 -11.64
C LEU A 163 1.51 11.38 -11.74
N THR A 164 0.96 10.40 -11.01
CA THR A 164 1.36 9.01 -11.11
C THR A 164 0.74 8.46 -12.39
N ARG A 165 1.58 7.99 -13.33
CA ARG A 165 1.12 7.31 -14.56
C ARG A 165 0.70 5.88 -14.25
#